data_AF-A0A193LJG5-F1
#
_entry.id   AF-A0A193LJG5-F1
#
_cell.length_a   1.000
_cell.length_b   1.000
_cell.length_c   1.000
_cell.angle_alpha   90.00
_cell.angle_beta   90.00
_cell.angle_gamma   90.00
#
_symmetry.space_group_name_H-M   'P 1'
#
loop_
_entity.id
_entity.type
_entity.pdbx_description
1 polymer ?
#
loop_
_entity_poly.entity_id
_entity_poly.type
_entity_poly.pdbx_seq_one_letter_code
_entity_poly.pdbx_strand_id
1 'polypeptide(L)'
;MSEPVANNIRNDRESHLRSLLKAISYRITGTITTALLVLALTGDLSIALTIGAVEPAIKLLIYYLHERAWQCIPRGTVRRYWRRLRKR
;
A
#
# COMPACT_ATOMS: atom_id res chain seq x y z
N MET A 1 -36.12 19.75 -29.06
CA MET A 1 -35.44 20.45 -27.96
C MET A 1 -34.67 19.40 -27.17
N SER A 2 -33.37 19.30 -27.45
CA SER A 2 -32.26 18.55 -26.81
C SER A 2 -32.53 17.31 -25.93
N GLU A 3 -32.04 16.17 -26.40
CA GLU A 3 -31.76 14.98 -25.57
C GLU A 3 -30.72 15.30 -24.48
N PRO A 4 -30.85 14.77 -23.25
CA PRO A 4 -29.76 14.79 -22.29
C PRO A 4 -28.76 13.69 -22.65
N VAL A 5 -27.71 14.13 -23.33
CA VAL A 5 -26.43 13.47 -23.48
C VAL A 5 -25.89 13.04 -22.10
N ALA A 6 -25.36 11.81 -22.06
CA ALA A 6 -24.46 11.25 -21.06
C ALA A 6 -25.03 10.95 -19.65
N ASN A 7 -25.14 9.65 -19.35
CA ASN A 7 -24.16 9.07 -18.42
C ASN A 7 -24.07 7.54 -18.58
N ASN A 8 -23.26 7.08 -19.54
CA ASN A 8 -22.77 5.71 -19.53
C ASN A 8 -21.75 5.60 -18.40
N ILE A 9 -22.22 5.42 -17.16
CA ILE A 9 -21.38 4.98 -16.06
C ILE A 9 -20.93 3.58 -16.43
N ARG A 10 -19.79 3.49 -17.13
CA ARG A 10 -19.07 2.25 -17.31
C ARG A 10 -18.77 1.78 -15.89
N ASN A 11 -19.51 0.78 -15.45
CA ASN A 11 -19.13 -0.03 -14.31
C ASN A 11 -17.91 -0.83 -14.77
N ASP A 12 -16.77 -0.15 -14.87
CA ASP A 12 -15.47 -0.77 -15.01
C ASP A 12 -15.24 -1.46 -13.66
N ARG A 13 -15.87 -2.62 -13.47
CA ARG A 13 -15.42 -3.59 -12.49
C ARG A 13 -13.96 -3.82 -12.85
N GLU A 14 -13.05 -3.16 -12.14
CA GLU A 14 -11.63 -3.42 -12.31
C GLU A 14 -11.48 -4.92 -12.18
N SER A 15 -11.21 -5.59 -13.31
CA SER A 15 -11.07 -7.03 -13.30
C SER A 15 -10.02 -7.35 -12.25
N HIS A 16 -10.29 -8.31 -11.36
CA HIS A 16 -9.35 -8.71 -10.31
C HIS A 16 -7.93 -8.94 -10.86
N LEU A 17 -7.83 -9.32 -12.14
CA LEU A 17 -6.60 -9.43 -12.91
C LEU A 17 -5.87 -8.09 -13.13
N ARG A 18 -6.57 -6.99 -13.43
CA ARG A 18 -5.95 -5.66 -13.59
C ARG A 18 -5.38 -5.17 -12.26
N SER A 19 -6.09 -5.35 -11.15
CA SER A 19 -5.61 -4.98 -9.83
C SER A 19 -4.41 -5.83 -9.39
N LEU A 20 -4.39 -7.14 -9.70
CA LEU A 20 -3.24 -8.02 -9.50
C LEU A 20 -2.02 -7.59 -10.33
N LEU A 21 -2.20 -7.33 -11.63
CA LEU A 21 -1.12 -6.86 -12.51
C LEU A 21 -0.54 -5.52 -12.03
N LYS A 22 -1.41 -4.61 -11.57
CA LYS A 22 -1.00 -3.33 -11.00
C LYS A 22 -0.19 -3.52 -9.71
N ALA A 23 -0.61 -4.45 -8.84
CA ALA A 23 0.11 -4.78 -7.61
C ALA A 23 1.49 -5.41 -7.90
N ILE A 24 1.57 -6.33 -8.86
CA ILE A 24 2.83 -6.95 -9.29
C ILE A 24 3.76 -5.92 -9.91
N SER A 25 3.25 -5.07 -10.81
CA SER A 25 4.02 -3.98 -11.42
C SER A 25 4.60 -3.05 -10.35
N TYR A 26 3.79 -2.66 -9.38
CA TYR A 26 4.25 -1.82 -8.27
C TYR A 26 5.36 -2.49 -7.43
N ARG A 27 5.26 -3.81 -7.21
CA ARG A 27 6.27 -4.56 -6.45
C ARG A 27 7.59 -4.71 -7.21
N ILE A 28 7.54 -4.95 -8.51
CA ILE A 28 8.73 -5.04 -9.36
C ILE A 28 9.43 -3.69 -9.47
N THR A 29 8.68 -2.60 -9.67
CA THR A 29 9.27 -1.26 -9.72
C THR A 29 9.96 -0.92 -8.40
N GLY A 30 9.33 -1.23 -7.26
CA GLY A 30 9.92 -0.98 -5.94
C GLY A 30 11.25 -1.71 -5.72
N THR A 31 11.32 -3.00 -6.02
CA THR A 31 12.57 -3.77 -5.84
C THR A 31 13.67 -3.31 -6.80
N ILE A 32 13.33 -2.98 -8.04
CA ILE A 32 14.29 -2.44 -9.02
C ILE A 32 14.81 -1.09 -8.56
N THR A 33 13.94 -0.18 -8.11
CA THR A 33 14.37 1.15 -7.64
C THR A 33 15.34 1.04 -6.47
N THR A 34 15.06 0.18 -5.47
CA THR A 34 15.99 -0.01 -4.35
C THR A 34 17.30 -0.64 -4.78
N ALA A 35 17.27 -1.68 -5.63
CA ALA A 35 18.49 -2.31 -6.13
C ALA A 35 19.36 -1.31 -6.92
N LEU A 36 18.75 -0.48 -7.77
CA LEU A 36 19.44 0.58 -8.51
C LEU A 36 19.98 1.66 -7.58
N LEU A 37 19.23 2.06 -6.55
CA LEU A 37 19.66 3.06 -5.57
C LEU A 37 20.89 2.56 -4.80
N VAL A 38 20.85 1.32 -4.31
CA VAL A 38 21.97 0.70 -3.58
C VAL A 38 23.18 0.55 -4.50
N LEU A 39 22.98 0.13 -5.74
CA LEU A 39 24.05 0.01 -6.73
C LEU A 39 24.67 1.38 -7.05
N ALA A 40 23.85 2.42 -7.21
CA ALA A 40 24.33 3.77 -7.47
C ALA A 40 25.12 4.36 -6.31
N LEU A 41 24.74 4.05 -5.06
CA LEU A 41 25.41 4.56 -3.86
C LEU A 41 26.66 3.75 -3.49
N THR A 42 26.62 2.43 -3.66
CA THR A 42 27.66 1.51 -3.16
C THR A 42 28.63 1.09 -4.25
N GLY A 43 28.19 1.07 -5.52
CA GLY A 43 28.96 0.53 -6.64
C GLY A 43 29.10 -1.00 -6.66
N ASP A 44 28.55 -1.69 -5.65
CA ASP A 44 28.66 -3.15 -5.49
C ASP A 44 27.33 -3.85 -5.79
N LEU A 45 27.36 -4.73 -6.80
CA LEU A 45 26.21 -5.51 -7.25
C LEU A 45 25.77 -6.56 -6.21
N SER A 46 26.70 -7.14 -5.46
CA SER A 46 26.41 -8.14 -4.43
C SER A 46 25.60 -7.54 -3.29
N ILE A 47 25.97 -6.32 -2.88
CA ILE A 47 25.23 -5.57 -1.85
C ILE A 47 23.84 -5.17 -2.38
N ALA A 48 23.75 -4.68 -3.62
CA ALA A 48 22.48 -4.34 -4.26
C ALA A 48 21.49 -5.51 -4.32
N LEU A 49 21.97 -6.70 -4.70
CA LEU A 49 21.15 -7.92 -4.73
C LEU A 49 20.69 -8.35 -3.34
N THR A 50 21.60 -8.29 -2.36
CA THR A 50 21.29 -8.68 -0.98
C THR A 50 20.21 -7.77 -0.40
N ILE A 51 20.35 -6.45 -0.55
CA ILE A 51 19.36 -5.49 -0.05
C ILE A 51 18.04 -5.60 -0.83
N GLY A 52 18.09 -5.72 -2.15
CA GLY A 52 16.88 -5.88 -2.98
C GLY A 52 16.05 -7.11 -2.63
N ALA A 53 16.69 -8.19 -2.17
CA ALA A 53 16.00 -9.40 -1.69
C ALA A 53 15.48 -9.26 -0.25
N VAL A 54 16.24 -8.60 0.63
CA VAL A 54 15.93 -8.50 2.07
C VAL A 54 14.91 -7.39 2.38
N GLU A 55 14.94 -6.26 1.66
CA GLU A 55 14.04 -5.12 1.86
C GLU A 55 12.54 -5.51 1.84
N PRO A 56 12.03 -6.25 0.84
CA PRO A 56 10.63 -6.64 0.84
C PRO A 56 10.27 -7.56 2.03
N ALA A 57 11.18 -8.41 2.49
CA ALA A 57 10.98 -9.27 3.65
C ALA A 57 10.90 -8.47 4.96
N ILE A 58 11.79 -7.49 5.14
CA ILE A 58 11.74 -6.56 6.28
C ILE A 58 10.43 -5.77 6.26
N LYS A 59 10.01 -5.27 5.10
CA LYS A 59 8.77 -4.49 4.96
C LYS A 59 7.53 -5.31 5.32
N LEU A 60 7.51 -6.60 4.99
CA LEU A 60 6.46 -7.54 5.41
C LEU A 60 6.46 -7.73 6.93
N LEU A 61 7.63 -7.95 7.53
CA LEU A 61 7.76 -8.13 8.98
C LEU A 61 7.30 -6.87 9.73
N ILE A 62 7.76 -5.68 9.31
CA ILE A 62 7.35 -4.41 9.88
C ILE A 62 5.85 -4.20 9.72
N TYR A 63 5.28 -4.47 8.55
CA TYR A 63 3.84 -4.33 8.33
C TYR A 63 3.03 -5.23 9.28
N TYR A 64 3.45 -6.49 9.44
CA TYR A 64 2.80 -7.41 10.37
C TYR A 64 2.89 -6.92 11.83
N LEU A 65 4.08 -6.51 12.27
CA LEU A 65 4.27 -5.97 13.61
C LEU A 65 3.48 -4.67 13.83
N HIS A 66 3.43 -3.80 12.81
CA HIS A 66 2.66 -2.57 12.84
C HIS A 66 1.16 -2.84 13.01
N GLU A 67 0.60 -3.77 12.21
CA GLU A 67 -0.80 -4.16 12.35
C GLU A 67 -1.08 -4.75 13.74
N ARG A 68 -0.15 -5.56 14.27
CA ARG A 68 -0.29 -6.14 15.62
C ARG A 68 -0.24 -5.08 16.71
N ALA A 69 0.70 -4.15 16.62
CA ALA A 69 0.79 -2.99 17.52
C ALA A 69 -0.49 -2.15 17.45
N TRP A 70 -1.04 -1.97 16.25
CA TRP A 70 -2.28 -1.23 16.04
C TRP A 70 -3.51 -1.93 16.63
N GLN A 71 -3.54 -3.27 16.62
CA GLN A 71 -4.58 -4.06 17.30
C GLN A 71 -4.48 -3.96 18.83
N CYS A 72 -3.28 -3.80 19.38
CA CYS A 72 -3.07 -3.61 20.81
C CYS A 72 -3.54 -2.24 21.30
N ILE A 73 -3.68 -1.24 20.43
CA ILE A 73 -4.22 0.09 20.79
C ILE A 73 -5.74 -0.05 20.98
N PRO A 74 -6.29 0.19 22.19
CA PRO A 74 -7.72 0.07 22.43
C PRO A 74 -8.49 1.16 21.67
N ARG A 75 -9.01 0.82 20.47
CA ARG A 75 -9.93 1.67 19.68
C ARG A 75 -11.25 2.00 20.40
N GLY A 76 -11.54 1.32 21.52
CA GLY A 76 -12.80 1.43 22.28
C GLY A 76 -12.98 2.73 23.06
N THR A 77 -11.91 3.47 23.38
CA THR A 77 -12.02 4.64 24.29
C THR A 77 -12.32 5.93 23.52
N VAL A 78 -11.71 6.13 22.35
CA VAL A 78 -11.86 7.37 21.55
C VAL A 78 -13.29 7.54 21.03
N ARG A 79 -13.92 6.47 20.52
CA ARG A 79 -15.29 6.53 20.00
C ARG A 79 -16.34 6.71 21.10
N ARG A 80 -16.02 6.38 22.36
CA ARG A 80 -16.93 6.50 23.51
C ARG A 80 -17.00 7.93 24.05
N TYR A 81 -15.91 8.70 23.95
CA TYR A 81 -15.87 10.11 24.34
C TYR A 81 -16.66 11.00 23.38
N TRP A 82 -16.43 10.83 22.07
CA TRP A 82 -17.14 11.57 21.01
C TRP A 82 -18.66 11.35 20.97
N ARG A 83 -19.14 10.19 21.45
CA ARG A 83 -20.59 9.93 21.53
C ARG A 83 -21.27 10.66 22.69
N ARG A 84 -20.55 11.06 23.74
CA ARG A 84 -21.10 11.82 24.87
C ARG A 84 -21.19 13.32 24.58
N LEU A 85 -20.27 13.86 23.77
CA LEU A 85 -20.25 15.29 23.41
C LEU A 85 -21.27 15.70 22.33
N ARG A 86 -21.80 14.76 21.54
CA ARG A 86 -22.79 15.05 20.49
C ARG A 86 -24.25 15.02 20.97
N LYS A 87 -24.47 15.00 22.29
CA LYS A 87 -25.81 14.91 22.90
C LYS A 87 -26.17 16.14 23.75
N ARG A 88 -25.49 17.26 23.57
CA ARG A 88 -25.91 18.57 24.05
C ARG A 88 -26.24 19.46 22.87
#